data_AF-A0A1F6E3L6-F1
#
_entry.id   AF-A0A1F6E3L6-F1
#
_cell.length_a   1.000
_cell.length_b   1.000
_cell.length_c   1.000
_cell.angle_alpha   90.00
_cell.angle_beta   90.00
_cell.angle_gamma   90.00
#
_symmetry.space_group_name_H-M   'P 1'
#
loop_
_entity.id
_entity.type
_entity.pdbx_description
1 polymer ?
#
loop_
_entity_poly.entity_id
_entity_poly.type
_entity_poly.pdbx_seq_one_letter_code
_entity_poly.pdbx_strand_id
1 'polypeptide(L)'
;MRKKIAREQSPLKEAFKLLNASNVSDLCKKFIAEDQRLIKAQALDYKNKALVINKAKEIIERAIEQGFSGEKQENDDLRDVLWFWYHHATGYAIWRYRDKTKAREFSKKALNYQVADNPNKITRPLYLLVHDRKTEAEDWLKTISEEPEKTASQGIMTEFNTRNLFKS
;
A
#
# COMPACT_ATOMS: atom_id res chain seq x y z
N MET A 1 20.39 20.14 17.73
CA MET A 1 20.60 18.80 17.16
C MET A 1 19.74 17.80 17.93
N ARG A 2 18.67 17.25 17.34
CA ARG A 2 17.92 16.14 17.97
C ARG A 2 18.77 14.87 17.89
N LYS A 3 18.91 14.16 19.01
CA LYS A 3 19.67 12.90 19.09
C LYS A 3 19.04 11.88 18.14
N LYS A 4 19.83 11.36 17.20
CA LYS A 4 19.48 10.20 16.39
C LYS A 4 19.17 9.05 17.37
N ILE A 5 17.91 8.62 17.43
CA ILE A 5 17.52 7.52 18.33
C ILE A 5 18.31 6.29 17.87
N ALA A 6 19.10 5.70 18.76
CA ALA A 6 19.84 4.49 18.45
C ALA A 6 18.87 3.41 17.96
N ARG A 7 19.22 2.66 16.92
CA ARG A 7 18.38 1.63 16.27
C ARG A 7 17.70 0.68 17.27
N GLU A 8 18.36 0.43 18.39
CA GLU A 8 17.89 -0.47 19.45
C GLU A 8 16.80 0.09 20.36
N GLN A 9 16.59 1.41 20.32
CA GLN A 9 15.57 2.16 21.06
C GLN A 9 14.47 2.70 20.14
N SER A 10 14.62 2.52 18.82
CA SER A 10 13.61 2.93 17.84
C SER A 10 12.37 2.04 17.92
N PRO A 11 11.15 2.59 17.79
CA PRO A 11 9.93 1.78 17.65
C PRO A 11 9.96 0.86 16.41
N LEU A 12 10.88 1.11 15.46
CA LEU A 12 11.09 0.31 14.26
C LEU A 12 12.14 -0.81 14.44
N LYS A 13 12.70 -1.01 15.64
CA LYS A 13 13.78 -1.99 15.90
C LYS A 13 13.50 -3.36 15.30
N GLU A 14 12.30 -3.89 15.52
CA GLU A 14 11.93 -5.23 15.05
C GLU A 14 11.73 -5.26 13.52
N ALA A 15 11.20 -4.19 12.91
CA ALA A 15 11.14 -4.08 11.46
C ALA A 15 12.54 -4.07 10.83
N PHE A 16 13.48 -3.35 11.44
CA PHE A 16 14.88 -3.37 11.02
C PHE A 16 15.53 -4.75 11.12
N LYS A 17 15.18 -5.56 12.11
CA LYS A 17 15.68 -6.93 12.23
C LYS A 17 15.06 -7.85 11.18
N LEU A 18 13.73 -7.80 11.05
CA LEU A 18 12.95 -8.62 10.11
C LEU A 18 13.44 -8.49 8.67
N LEU A 19 13.77 -7.28 8.23
CA LEU A 19 14.24 -7.01 6.88
C LEU A 19 15.77 -6.88 6.78
N ASN A 20 16.52 -7.13 7.86
CA ASN A 20 17.97 -6.89 7.92
C ASN A 20 18.37 -5.51 7.36
N ALA A 21 17.70 -4.46 7.85
CA ALA A 21 17.85 -3.09 7.42
C ALA A 21 18.64 -2.26 8.43
N SER A 22 19.53 -1.40 7.93
CA SER A 22 20.46 -0.61 8.75
C SER A 22 19.91 0.73 9.22
N ASN A 23 18.94 1.30 8.51
CA ASN A 23 18.28 2.58 8.77
C ASN A 23 16.90 2.64 8.08
N VAL A 24 16.14 3.74 8.21
CA VAL A 24 14.79 3.88 7.62
C VAL A 24 14.82 3.77 6.10
N SER A 25 15.72 4.48 5.42
CA SER A 25 15.82 4.42 3.96
C SER A 25 16.08 2.98 3.47
N ASP A 26 16.99 2.26 4.11
CA ASP A 26 17.29 0.86 3.82
C ASP A 26 16.11 -0.07 4.14
N LEU A 27 15.37 0.21 5.23
CA LEU A 27 14.14 -0.52 5.58
C LEU A 27 13.08 -0.39 4.49
N CYS A 28 12.81 0.84 4.04
CA CYS A 28 11.82 1.10 3.01
C CYS A 28 12.22 0.45 1.68
N LYS A 29 13.49 0.58 1.28
CA LYS A 29 14.02 -0.07 0.08
C LYS A 29 13.85 -1.60 0.11
N LYS A 30 14.21 -2.24 1.22
CA LYS A 30 14.09 -3.70 1.37
C LYS A 30 12.64 -4.16 1.45
N PHE A 31 11.78 -3.39 2.09
CA PHE A 31 10.34 -3.64 2.11
C PHE A 31 9.77 -3.65 0.69
N ILE A 32 10.01 -2.58 -0.08
CA ILE A 32 9.49 -2.45 -1.45
C ILE A 32 10.03 -3.58 -2.35
N ALA A 33 11.32 -3.94 -2.20
CA ALA A 33 11.90 -5.03 -2.96
C ALA A 33 11.21 -6.38 -2.67
N GLU A 34 10.94 -6.69 -1.40
CA GLU A 34 10.26 -7.92 -1.01
C GLU A 34 8.79 -7.93 -1.42
N ASP A 35 8.08 -6.81 -1.27
CA ASP A 35 6.71 -6.64 -1.74
C ASP A 35 6.62 -6.90 -3.26
N GLN A 36 7.48 -6.23 -4.05
CA GLN A 36 7.54 -6.44 -5.50
C GLN A 36 7.87 -7.88 -5.88
N ARG A 37 8.77 -8.54 -5.15
CA ARG A 37 9.09 -9.96 -5.36
C ARG A 37 7.85 -10.83 -5.13
N LEU A 38 7.09 -10.56 -4.07
CA LEU A 38 5.86 -11.29 -3.73
C LEU A 38 4.73 -11.01 -4.73
N ILE A 39 4.60 -9.78 -5.23
CA ILE A 39 3.66 -9.43 -6.31
C ILE A 39 3.96 -10.21 -7.57
N LYS A 40 5.21 -10.21 -8.03
CA LYS A 40 5.63 -10.96 -9.23
C LYS A 40 5.41 -12.47 -9.07
N ALA A 41 5.60 -12.99 -7.87
CA ALA A 41 5.35 -14.39 -7.55
C ALA A 41 3.87 -14.72 -7.26
N GLN A 42 2.96 -13.74 -7.32
CA GLN A 42 1.56 -13.86 -6.91
C GLN A 42 1.37 -14.44 -5.48
N ALA A 43 2.35 -14.17 -4.61
CA ALA A 43 2.49 -14.72 -3.27
C ALA A 43 2.27 -13.68 -2.17
N LEU A 44 2.00 -12.42 -2.53
CA LEU A 44 1.52 -11.45 -1.55
C LEU A 44 0.17 -11.95 -1.02
N ASP A 45 0.01 -12.02 0.29
CA ASP A 45 -1.26 -12.40 0.90
C ASP A 45 -1.44 -11.65 2.21
N TYR A 46 -2.37 -10.69 2.22
CA TYR A 46 -2.66 -9.91 3.42
C TYR A 46 -3.25 -10.75 4.56
N LYS A 47 -3.75 -11.97 4.28
CA LYS A 47 -4.23 -12.90 5.31
C LYS A 47 -3.09 -13.71 5.93
N ASN A 48 -1.94 -13.81 5.26
CA ASN A 48 -0.81 -14.59 5.74
C ASN A 48 0.03 -13.78 6.76
N LYS A 49 -0.24 -14.00 8.05
CA LYS A 49 0.49 -13.36 9.14
C LYS A 49 1.96 -13.80 9.27
N ALA A 50 2.38 -14.85 8.57
CA ALA A 50 3.77 -15.32 8.59
C ALA A 50 4.69 -14.49 7.69
N LEU A 51 4.14 -13.80 6.67
CA LEU A 51 4.94 -12.99 5.75
C LEU A 51 5.70 -11.88 6.49
N VAL A 52 6.99 -11.79 6.20
CA VAL A 52 7.90 -10.80 6.81
C VAL A 52 7.40 -9.38 6.58
N ILE A 53 6.92 -9.07 5.36
CA ILE A 53 6.40 -7.73 5.04
C ILE A 53 5.12 -7.39 5.81
N ASN A 54 4.24 -8.36 6.11
CA ASN A 54 3.03 -8.09 6.89
C ASN A 54 3.39 -7.75 8.34
N LYS A 55 4.34 -8.49 8.93
CA LYS A 55 4.87 -8.20 10.27
C LYS A 55 5.57 -6.83 10.31
N ALA A 56 6.42 -6.55 9.32
CA ALA A 56 7.12 -5.27 9.22
C ALA A 56 6.14 -4.11 9.05
N LYS A 57 5.10 -4.27 8.22
CA LYS A 57 4.03 -3.29 8.01
C LYS A 57 3.32 -2.96 9.32
N GLU A 58 2.95 -3.96 10.12
CA GLU A 58 2.26 -3.74 11.41
C GLU A 58 3.11 -2.94 12.40
N ILE A 59 4.43 -3.13 12.37
CA ILE A 59 5.38 -2.38 13.21
C ILE A 59 5.49 -0.92 12.71
N ILE A 60 5.65 -0.74 11.39
CA ILE A 60 5.77 0.58 10.76
C ILE A 60 4.49 1.40 10.99
N GLU A 61 3.32 0.82 10.72
CA GLU A 61 2.03 1.46 10.91
C GLU A 61 1.84 1.94 12.35
N ARG A 62 2.10 1.07 13.32
CA ARG A 62 2.01 1.41 14.73
C ARG A 62 2.97 2.52 15.13
N ALA A 63 4.20 2.50 14.63
CA ALA A 63 5.17 3.56 14.90
C ALA A 63 4.67 4.91 14.38
N ILE A 64 4.09 4.96 13.18
CA ILE A 64 3.49 6.19 12.62
C ILE A 64 2.29 6.64 13.45
N GLU A 65 1.37 5.74 13.78
CA GLU A 65 0.17 6.05 14.58
C GLU A 65 0.52 6.58 15.99
N GLN A 66 1.67 6.17 16.53
CA GLN A 66 2.19 6.62 17.82
C GLN A 66 3.07 7.88 17.72
N GLY A 67 3.15 8.52 16.55
CA GLY A 67 3.90 9.77 16.36
C GLY A 67 5.41 9.56 16.29
N PHE A 68 5.88 8.64 15.45
CA PHE A 68 7.29 8.41 15.17
C PHE A 68 8.05 9.73 14.98
N SER A 69 9.06 9.96 15.83
CA SER A 69 9.78 11.24 15.92
C SER A 69 10.97 11.36 14.95
N GLY A 70 10.98 10.61 13.85
CA GLY A 70 12.03 10.67 12.83
C GLY A 70 12.00 11.98 12.02
N GLU A 71 12.93 12.11 11.08
CA GLU A 71 12.94 13.25 10.16
C GLU A 71 11.71 13.23 9.23
N LYS A 72 11.37 14.38 8.63
CA LYS A 72 10.22 14.46 7.70
C LYS A 72 10.37 13.44 6.56
N GLN A 73 11.55 13.34 5.97
CA GLN A 73 11.81 12.39 4.89
C GLN A 73 11.61 10.94 5.35
N GLU A 74 12.07 10.58 6.54
CA GLU A 74 11.86 9.23 7.09
C GLU A 74 10.36 8.93 7.28
N ASN A 75 9.59 9.91 7.73
CA ASN A 75 8.14 9.78 7.85
C ASN A 75 7.47 9.60 6.48
N ASP A 76 7.85 10.41 5.50
CA ASP A 76 7.31 10.33 4.14
C ASP A 76 7.65 8.95 3.51
N ASP A 77 8.89 8.49 3.64
CA ASP A 77 9.33 7.17 3.14
C ASP A 77 8.55 6.02 3.78
N LEU A 78 8.29 6.08 5.09
CA LEU A 78 7.52 5.04 5.80
C LEU A 78 6.03 5.08 5.40
N ARG A 79 5.47 6.27 5.17
CA ARG A 79 4.10 6.42 4.67
C ARG A 79 3.97 5.86 3.27
N ASP A 80 4.95 6.10 2.40
CA ASP A 80 4.96 5.53 1.05
C ASP A 80 5.02 4.00 1.08
N VAL A 81 5.80 3.40 1.99
CA VAL A 81 5.80 1.94 2.20
C VAL A 81 4.41 1.43 2.60
N LEU A 82 3.74 2.11 3.53
CA LEU A 82 2.38 1.72 3.93
C LEU A 82 1.38 1.89 2.79
N TRP A 83 1.44 3.00 2.06
CA TRP A 83 0.64 3.20 0.86
C TRP A 83 0.83 2.04 -0.12
N PHE A 84 2.08 1.67 -0.41
CA PHE A 84 2.41 0.60 -1.36
C PHE A 84 1.79 -0.73 -0.96
N TRP A 85 1.96 -1.13 0.31
CA TRP A 85 1.38 -2.37 0.83
C TRP A 85 -0.15 -2.35 0.77
N TYR A 86 -0.79 -1.25 1.20
CA TYR A 86 -2.25 -1.13 1.21
C TYR A 86 -2.85 -1.06 -0.19
N HIS A 87 -2.16 -0.42 -1.14
CA HIS A 87 -2.54 -0.40 -2.55
C HIS A 87 -2.60 -1.82 -3.10
N HIS A 88 -1.54 -2.61 -2.90
CA HIS A 88 -1.53 -4.00 -3.35
C HIS A 88 -2.52 -4.90 -2.61
N ALA A 89 -2.65 -4.74 -1.28
CA ALA A 89 -3.62 -5.48 -0.48
C ALA A 89 -5.06 -5.21 -0.93
N THR A 90 -5.36 -3.97 -1.34
CA THR A 90 -6.64 -3.61 -1.98
C THR A 90 -6.88 -4.46 -3.22
N GLY A 91 -5.89 -4.55 -4.11
CA GLY A 91 -5.99 -5.39 -5.30
C GLY A 91 -6.25 -6.86 -4.98
N TYR A 92 -5.51 -7.43 -4.02
CA TYR A 92 -5.75 -8.81 -3.59
C TYR A 92 -7.15 -9.02 -2.99
N ALA A 93 -7.65 -8.04 -2.22
CA ALA A 93 -9.00 -8.10 -1.67
C ALA A 93 -10.05 -8.10 -2.78
N ILE A 94 -9.89 -7.26 -3.80
CA ILE A 94 -10.78 -7.18 -4.97
C ILE A 94 -10.71 -8.46 -5.81
N TRP A 95 -9.50 -8.88 -6.19
CA TRP A 95 -9.30 -9.85 -7.26
C TRP A 95 -9.19 -11.29 -6.80
N ARG A 96 -8.45 -11.54 -5.72
CA ARG A 96 -8.21 -12.90 -5.21
C ARG A 96 -9.33 -13.34 -4.27
N TYR A 97 -9.70 -12.48 -3.33
CA TYR A 97 -10.60 -12.87 -2.24
C TYR A 97 -12.04 -12.41 -2.40
N ARG A 98 -12.32 -11.48 -3.32
CA ARG A 98 -13.65 -10.88 -3.50
C ARG A 98 -14.20 -10.28 -2.20
N ASP A 99 -13.31 -9.77 -1.35
CA ASP A 99 -13.61 -9.28 -0.01
C ASP A 99 -13.82 -7.76 -0.06
N LYS A 100 -15.06 -7.33 -0.31
CA LYS A 100 -15.41 -5.90 -0.45
C LYS A 100 -15.11 -5.11 0.81
N THR A 101 -15.35 -5.69 1.99
CA THR A 101 -15.10 -5.05 3.28
C THR A 101 -13.63 -4.73 3.44
N LYS A 102 -12.74 -5.70 3.20
CA LYS A 102 -11.29 -5.46 3.23
C LYS A 102 -10.81 -4.54 2.11
N ALA A 103 -11.37 -4.66 0.91
CA ALA A 103 -11.03 -3.75 -0.18
C ALA A 103 -11.36 -2.29 0.17
N ARG A 104 -12.49 -2.02 0.84
CA ARG A 104 -12.86 -0.68 1.32
C ARG A 104 -11.90 -0.19 2.41
N GLU A 105 -11.60 -1.03 3.40
CA GLU A 105 -10.66 -0.71 4.49
C GLU A 105 -9.28 -0.36 3.94
N PHE A 106 -8.72 -1.22 3.09
CA PHE A 106 -7.37 -1.06 2.56
C PHE A 106 -7.27 0.10 1.58
N SER A 107 -8.24 0.30 0.70
CA SER A 107 -8.20 1.42 -0.25
C SER A 107 -8.28 2.77 0.47
N LYS A 108 -9.07 2.86 1.55
CA LYS A 108 -9.09 4.05 2.42
C LYS A 108 -7.74 4.29 3.09
N LYS A 109 -7.12 3.24 3.64
CA LYS A 109 -5.78 3.37 4.25
C LYS A 109 -4.71 3.73 3.22
N ALA A 110 -4.76 3.16 2.02
CA ALA A 110 -3.85 3.53 0.92
C ALA A 110 -3.95 5.03 0.63
N LEU A 111 -5.15 5.58 0.42
CA LEU A 111 -5.34 7.02 0.21
C LEU A 111 -4.83 7.87 1.38
N ASN A 112 -5.04 7.41 2.62
CA ASN A 112 -4.57 8.15 3.80
C ASN A 112 -3.05 8.21 3.90
N TYR A 113 -2.32 7.21 3.38
CA TYR A 113 -0.87 7.18 3.41
C TYR A 113 -0.22 7.76 2.16
N GLN A 114 -0.95 7.83 1.05
CA GLN A 114 -0.46 8.41 -0.20
C GLN A 114 0.00 9.85 0.03
N VAL A 115 1.29 10.11 -0.17
CA VAL A 115 1.85 11.47 -0.10
C VAL A 115 1.35 12.31 -1.29
N ALA A 116 1.32 13.64 -1.13
CA ALA A 116 0.68 14.54 -2.09
C ALA A 116 1.25 14.43 -3.52
N ASP A 117 2.56 14.22 -3.65
CA ASP A 117 3.26 14.14 -4.95
C ASP A 117 3.43 12.70 -5.45
N ASN A 118 2.67 11.75 -4.90
CA ASN A 118 2.76 10.36 -5.32
C ASN A 118 2.27 10.22 -6.78
N PRO A 119 3.09 9.65 -7.69
CA PRO A 119 2.76 9.60 -9.10
C PRO A 119 1.59 8.65 -9.42
N ASN A 120 1.17 7.80 -8.47
CA ASN A 120 0.16 6.79 -8.73
C ASN A 120 -1.25 7.36 -8.81
N LYS A 121 -1.88 7.28 -9.98
CA LYS A 121 -3.25 7.77 -10.19
C LYS A 121 -4.32 6.68 -10.00
N ILE A 122 -3.91 5.43 -9.74
CA ILE A 122 -4.79 4.24 -9.69
C ILE A 122 -5.46 4.02 -8.32
N THR A 123 -4.82 4.42 -7.22
CA THR A 123 -5.33 4.19 -5.85
C THR A 123 -6.74 4.77 -5.65
N ARG A 124 -6.99 5.98 -6.16
CA ARG A 124 -8.29 6.67 -6.02
C ARG A 124 -9.42 5.96 -6.78
N PRO A 125 -9.27 5.59 -8.06
CA PRO A 125 -10.25 4.75 -8.76
C PRO A 125 -10.61 3.47 -8.02
N LEU A 126 -9.62 2.74 -7.47
CA LEU A 126 -9.90 1.51 -6.73
C LEU A 126 -10.77 1.80 -5.49
N TYR A 127 -10.46 2.86 -4.75
CA TYR A 127 -11.30 3.33 -3.64
C TYR A 127 -12.73 3.63 -4.09
N LEU A 128 -12.90 4.41 -5.16
CA LEU A 128 -14.23 4.80 -5.67
C LEU A 128 -15.05 3.58 -6.08
N LEU A 129 -14.44 2.64 -6.81
CA LEU A 129 -15.10 1.42 -7.29
C LEU A 129 -15.59 0.53 -6.15
N VAL A 130 -14.77 0.30 -5.12
CA VAL A 130 -15.17 -0.55 -3.98
C VAL A 130 -16.18 0.14 -3.05
N HIS A 131 -16.35 1.46 -3.18
CA HIS A 131 -17.37 2.26 -2.49
C HIS A 131 -18.59 2.57 -3.36
N ASP A 132 -18.79 1.82 -4.45
CA ASP A 132 -19.96 1.94 -5.34
C ASP A 132 -20.09 3.30 -6.05
N ARG A 133 -18.98 4.06 -6.14
CA ARG A 133 -18.89 5.36 -6.82
C ARG A 133 -18.34 5.19 -8.24
N LYS A 134 -19.00 4.33 -9.01
CA LYS A 134 -18.51 3.87 -10.33
C LYS A 134 -18.33 5.02 -11.33
N THR A 135 -19.31 5.90 -11.48
CA THR A 135 -19.25 7.03 -12.43
C THR A 135 -18.04 7.94 -12.14
N GLU A 136 -17.79 8.24 -10.87
CA GLU A 136 -16.64 9.05 -10.48
C GLU A 136 -15.31 8.34 -10.73
N ALA A 137 -15.26 7.01 -10.57
CA ALA A 137 -14.09 6.23 -10.92
C ALA A 137 -13.82 6.28 -12.43
N GLU A 138 -14.85 6.14 -13.26
CA GLU A 138 -14.76 6.22 -14.72
C GLU A 138 -14.24 7.58 -15.17
N ASP A 139 -14.78 8.67 -14.62
CA ASP A 139 -14.34 10.02 -14.97
C ASP A 139 -12.89 10.27 -14.55
N TRP A 140 -12.48 9.75 -13.37
CA TRP A 140 -11.09 9.82 -12.95
C TRP A 140 -10.16 9.03 -13.89
N LEU A 141 -10.52 7.79 -14.23
CA LEU A 141 -9.69 6.91 -15.06
C LEU A 141 -9.46 7.50 -16.46
N LYS A 142 -10.42 8.26 -17.02
CA LYS A 142 -10.25 9.00 -18.28
C LYS A 142 -9.15 10.05 -18.24
N THR A 143 -8.78 10.55 -17.05
CA THR A 143 -7.69 11.53 -16.89
C THR A 143 -6.29 10.91 -16.92
N ILE A 144 -6.20 9.58 -16.83
CA ILE A 144 -4.92 8.86 -16.81
C ILE A 144 -4.48 8.57 -18.25
N SER A 145 -3.50 9.35 -18.73
CA SER A 145 -2.98 9.27 -20.10
C SER A 145 -1.59 8.60 -20.21
N GLU A 146 -0.90 8.43 -19.09
CA GLU A 146 0.50 8.00 -19.03
C GLU A 146 0.63 6.49 -18.76
N GLU A 147 1.57 5.84 -19.42
CA GLU A 147 1.92 4.44 -19.13
C GLU A 147 2.83 4.34 -17.89
N PRO A 148 2.76 3.23 -17.13
CA PRO A 148 1.93 2.03 -17.34
C PRO A 148 0.49 2.15 -16.82
N GLU A 149 0.14 3.27 -16.20
CA GLU A 149 -1.13 3.44 -15.49
C GLU A 149 -2.34 3.48 -16.43
N LYS A 150 -2.17 3.99 -17.64
CA LYS A 150 -3.19 3.95 -18.70
C LYS A 150 -3.59 2.53 -19.06
N THR A 151 -2.62 1.61 -19.22
CA THR A 151 -2.96 0.20 -19.46
C THR A 151 -3.67 -0.41 -18.25
N ALA A 152 -3.20 -0.13 -17.04
CA ALA A 152 -3.83 -0.61 -15.81
C ALA A 152 -5.27 -0.08 -15.64
N SER A 153 -5.52 1.19 -15.97
CA SER A 153 -6.83 1.84 -15.84
C SER A 153 -7.90 1.18 -16.73
N GLN A 154 -7.53 0.83 -17.96
CA GLN A 154 -8.40 0.12 -18.91
C GLN A 154 -8.74 -1.30 -18.43
N GLY A 155 -7.76 -2.01 -17.88
CA GLY A 155 -7.96 -3.34 -17.29
C GLY A 155 -8.93 -3.32 -16.11
N ILE A 156 -8.76 -2.37 -15.19
CA ILE A 156 -9.60 -2.23 -13.99
C ILE A 156 -11.08 -2.10 -14.35
N MET A 157 -11.44 -1.22 -15.29
CA MET A 157 -12.85 -1.03 -15.67
C MET A 157 -13.45 -2.26 -16.36
N THR A 158 -12.67 -2.89 -17.23
CA THR A 158 -13.09 -4.12 -17.90
C THR A 158 -13.43 -5.19 -16.86
N GLU A 159 -12.56 -5.37 -15.86
CA GLU A 159 -12.79 -6.35 -14.81
C GLU A 159 -14.00 -6.03 -13.93
N PHE A 160 -14.20 -4.78 -13.52
CA PHE A 160 -15.36 -4.37 -12.70
C PHE A 160 -16.70 -4.43 -13.45
N ASN A 161 -16.69 -4.25 -14.76
CA ASN A 161 -17.90 -4.30 -15.59
C ASN A 161 -18.30 -5.73 -15.97
N THR A 162 -17.33 -6.61 -16.19
CA THR A 162 -17.57 -7.96 -16.72
C THR A 162 -17.68 -9.02 -15.64
N ARG A 163 -17.01 -8.83 -14.51
CA ARG A 163 -17.02 -9.76 -13.39
C ARG A 163 -17.97 -9.19 -12.36
N ASN A 164 -18.96 -9.97 -11.94
CA ASN A 164 -19.76 -9.65 -10.76
C ASN A 164 -18.87 -9.84 -9.50
N LEU A 165 -17.88 -8.94 -9.32
CA LEU A 165 -16.72 -9.10 -8.45
C LEU A 165 -17.13 -9.27 -6.98
N PHE A 166 -18.21 -8.60 -6.58
CA PHE A 166 -18.78 -8.68 -5.26
C PHE A 166 -20.23 -9.10 -5.42
N LYS A 167 -20.49 -10.42 -5.36
CA LYS A 167 -21.86 -10.92 -5.34
C LYS A 167 -22.57 -10.32 -4.12
N SER A 168 -23.73 -9.71 -4.38
CA SER A 168 -24.70 -9.26 -3.36
C SER A 168 -25.24 -10.44 -2.56
#